data_AF-A0A929DAX0-F1
#
_entry.id   AF-A0A929DAX0-F1
#
_cell.length_a   1.000
_cell.length_b   1.000
_cell.length_c   1.000
_cell.angle_alpha   90.00
_cell.angle_beta   90.00
_cell.angle_gamma   90.00
#
_symmetry.space_group_name_H-M   'P 1'
#
loop_
_entity.id
_entity.type
_entity.pdbx_description
1 polymer ?
#
loop_
_entity_poly.entity_id
_entity_poly.type
_entity_poly.pdbx_seq_one_letter_code
_entity_poly.pdbx_strand_id
1 'polypeptide(L)'
;MIEHMGAREARSKLADLLGSVHYGGQVVIIERSGKPMVAVIPVEMYQQVIAEREARFQVLDRIRSRVPDVPAEGVAQDVAEAVDAVRTTRAQGRA
;
A
#
# COMPACT_ATOMS: atom_id res chain seq x y z
N MET A 1 6.33 -0.07 -17.85
CA MET A 1 7.56 0.70 -17.49
C MET A 1 7.12 1.91 -16.69
N ILE A 2 7.83 2.26 -15.62
CA ILE A 2 7.53 3.45 -14.82
C ILE A 2 8.39 4.58 -15.33
N GLU A 3 7.76 5.68 -15.73
CA GLU A 3 8.45 6.89 -16.18
C GLU A 3 8.32 7.99 -15.13
N HIS A 4 9.29 8.91 -15.12
CA HIS A 4 9.31 10.04 -14.21
C HIS A 4 9.33 11.32 -15.02
N MET A 5 8.52 12.31 -14.61
CA MET A 5 8.51 13.61 -15.26
C MET A 5 8.26 14.74 -14.27
N GLY A 6 8.75 15.94 -14.58
CA GLY A 6 8.51 17.12 -13.75
C GLY A 6 7.08 17.64 -13.87
N ALA A 7 6.52 18.21 -12.80
CA ALA A 7 5.17 18.78 -12.79
C ALA A 7 4.95 19.87 -13.86
N ARG A 8 5.99 20.64 -14.19
CA ARG A 8 5.92 21.64 -15.26
C ARG A 8 5.78 20.98 -16.64
N GLU A 9 6.50 19.89 -16.86
CA GLU A 9 6.48 19.13 -18.11
C GLU A 9 5.15 18.40 -18.27
N ALA A 10 4.67 17.72 -17.21
CA ALA A 10 3.37 17.05 -17.19
C ALA A 10 2.24 18.00 -17.59
N ARG A 11 2.25 19.24 -17.08
CA ARG A 11 1.27 20.26 -17.45
C ARG A 11 1.36 20.67 -18.92
N SER A 12 2.56 20.78 -19.47
CA SER A 12 2.74 21.15 -20.89
C SER A 12 2.39 20.02 -21.87
N LYS A 13 2.48 18.76 -21.43
CA LYS A 13 2.28 17.56 -22.27
C LYS A 13 1.10 16.72 -21.79
N LEU A 14 0.08 17.35 -21.20
CA LEU A 14 -1.00 16.63 -20.53
C LEU A 14 -1.77 15.72 -21.50
N ALA A 15 -2.05 16.18 -22.72
CA ALA A 15 -2.77 15.39 -23.73
C ALA A 15 -2.00 14.12 -24.12
N ASP A 16 -0.69 14.25 -24.40
CA ASP A 16 0.17 13.12 -24.74
C ASP A 16 0.28 12.14 -23.57
N LEU A 17 0.42 12.65 -22.34
CA LEU A 17 0.47 11.85 -21.13
C LEU A 17 -0.83 11.05 -20.91
N LEU A 18 -2.00 11.66 -21.14
CA LEU A 18 -3.27 10.94 -21.03
C LEU A 18 -3.38 9.84 -22.09
N GLY A 19 -2.95 10.11 -23.32
CA GLY A 19 -2.92 9.10 -24.38
C GLY A 19 -1.96 7.95 -24.09
N SER A 20 -0.76 8.27 -23.60
CA SER A 20 0.29 7.29 -23.30
C SER A 20 -0.08 6.38 -22.12
N VAL A 21 -0.71 6.94 -21.09
CA VAL A 21 -1.24 6.16 -19.95
C VAL A 21 -2.43 5.31 -20.38
N HIS A 22 -3.42 5.88 -21.06
CA HIS A 22 -4.65 5.16 -21.40
C HIS A 22 -4.43 4.06 -22.44
N TYR A 23 -3.75 4.37 -23.55
CA TYR A 23 -3.57 3.42 -24.65
C TYR A 23 -2.26 2.61 -24.54
N GLY A 24 -1.21 3.19 -23.95
CA GLY A 24 0.10 2.54 -23.80
C GLY A 24 0.25 1.76 -22.50
N GLY A 25 -0.68 1.88 -21.55
CA GLY A 25 -0.60 1.23 -20.24
C GLY A 25 0.58 1.72 -19.39
N GLN A 26 1.14 2.88 -19.71
CA GLN A 26 2.28 3.45 -18.99
C GLN A 26 1.88 3.95 -17.60
N VAL A 27 2.83 3.88 -16.67
CA VAL A 27 2.72 4.49 -15.33
C VAL A 27 3.68 5.66 -15.28
N VAL A 28 3.18 6.85 -14.96
CA VAL A 28 4.00 8.06 -14.91
C VAL A 28 3.97 8.65 -13.52
N ILE A 29 5.14 8.83 -12.92
CA ILE A 29 5.35 9.53 -11.65
C ILE A 29 5.66 11.00 -11.95
N ILE A 30 4.81 11.89 -11.45
CA ILE A 30 5.03 13.33 -11.54
C ILE A 30 5.77 13.81 -10.30
N GLU A 31 6.86 14.52 -10.52
CA GLU A 31 7.75 15.01 -9.47
C GLU A 31 7.79 16.53 -9.40
N ARG A 32 8.14 17.05 -8.22
CA ARG A 32 8.53 18.46 -8.04
C ARG A 32 9.81 18.50 -7.22
N SER A 33 10.83 19.18 -7.74
CA SER A 33 12.14 19.29 -7.09
C SER A 33 12.74 17.91 -6.73
N GLY A 34 12.59 16.94 -7.64
CA GLY A 34 13.08 15.56 -7.47
C GLY A 34 12.32 14.71 -6.46
N LYS A 35 11.17 15.19 -5.94
CA LYS A 35 10.30 14.43 -5.05
C LYS A 35 9.05 13.94 -5.79
N PRO A 36 8.74 12.64 -5.79
CA PRO A 36 7.47 12.10 -6.26
C PRO A 36 6.29 12.77 -5.56
N MET A 37 5.32 13.25 -6.33
CA MET A 37 4.12 13.90 -5.81
C MET A 37 2.84 13.11 -6.11
N VAL A 38 2.68 12.67 -7.36
CA VAL A 38 1.49 11.94 -7.82
C VAL A 38 1.88 10.90 -8.87
N ALA A 39 1.09 9.85 -8.98
CA ALA A 39 1.19 8.87 -10.05
C ALA A 39 -0.03 9.02 -10.97
N VAL A 40 0.20 8.96 -12.28
CA VAL A 40 -0.86 8.83 -13.28
C VAL A 40 -0.79 7.41 -13.81
N ILE A 41 -1.90 6.69 -13.67
CA ILE A 41 -2.03 5.28 -13.99
C ILE A 41 -3.33 5.03 -14.76
N PRO A 42 -3.43 3.93 -15.52
CA PRO A 42 -4.68 3.52 -16.13
C PRO A 42 -5.77 3.35 -15.06
N VAL A 43 -7.02 3.69 -15.39
CA VAL A 43 -8.13 3.62 -14.42
C VAL A 43 -8.39 2.19 -13.97
N GLU A 44 -8.16 1.21 -14.85
CA GLU A 44 -8.31 -0.21 -14.57
C GLU A 44 -7.30 -0.65 -13.50
N MET A 45 -6.06 -0.14 -13.57
CA MET A 45 -5.04 -0.39 -12.57
C MET A 45 -5.43 0.21 -11.21
N TYR A 46 -5.96 1.44 -11.21
CA TYR A 46 -6.50 2.05 -9.99
C TYR A 46 -7.62 1.20 -9.38
N GLN A 47 -8.58 0.76 -10.20
CA GLN A 47 -9.70 -0.07 -9.78
C GLN A 47 -9.22 -1.41 -9.20
N GLN A 48 -8.24 -2.07 -9.82
CA GLN A 48 -7.64 -3.31 -9.32
C GLN A 48 -7.01 -3.10 -7.94
N VAL A 49 -6.23 -2.02 -7.75
CA VAL A 49 -5.62 -1.72 -6.44
C VAL A 49 -6.67 -1.50 -5.36
N ILE A 50 -7.76 -0.80 -5.68
CA ILE A 50 -8.88 -0.60 -4.74
C ILE A 50 -9.59 -1.91 -4.43
N ALA A 51 -9.93 -2.70 -5.46
CA ALA A 51 -10.62 -3.98 -5.31
C ALA A 51 -9.78 -4.99 -4.53
N GLU A 52 -8.48 -5.07 -4.78
CA GLU A 52 -7.57 -5.92 -4.01
C GLU A 52 -7.48 -5.48 -2.55
N ARG A 53 -7.47 -4.17 -2.28
CA ARG A 53 -7.48 -3.66 -0.91
C ARG A 53 -8.75 -4.13 -0.19
N GLU A 54 -9.91 -3.96 -0.80
CA GLU A 54 -11.19 -4.41 -0.23
C GLU A 54 -11.22 -5.93 -0.02
N ALA A 55 -10.80 -6.71 -1.02
CA ALA A 55 -10.78 -8.17 -0.94
C ALA A 55 -9.85 -8.69 0.17
N ARG A 56 -8.69 -8.05 0.38
CA ARG A 56 -7.77 -8.40 1.48
C ARG A 56 -8.41 -8.18 2.85
N PHE A 57 -9.19 -7.11 3.02
CA PHE A 57 -9.90 -6.86 4.28
C PHE A 57 -11.10 -7.80 4.48
N GLN A 58 -11.81 -8.19 3.41
CA GLN A 58 -12.92 -9.15 3.52
C GLN A 58 -12.51 -10.51 4.10
N VAL A 59 -11.27 -10.95 3.83
CA VAL A 59 -10.74 -12.18 4.46
C VAL A 59 -10.59 -12.00 5.97
N LEU A 60 -10.04 -10.86 6.40
CA LEU A 60 -9.91 -10.52 7.83
C LEU A 60 -11.27 -10.39 8.50
N ASP A 61 -12.24 -9.75 7.85
CA ASP A 61 -13.60 -9.62 8.37
C ASP A 61 -14.29 -10.98 8.50
N ARG A 62 -14.11 -11.87 7.53
CA ARG A 62 -14.63 -13.24 7.59
C ARG A 62 -14.03 -14.00 8.78
N ILE A 63 -12.74 -13.89 9.01
CA ILE A 63 -12.08 -14.50 10.17
C ILE A 63 -12.66 -13.89 11.44
N ARG A 64 -12.68 -12.56 11.55
CA ARG A 64 -13.14 -11.82 12.73
C ARG A 64 -14.60 -12.14 13.08
N SER A 65 -15.48 -12.31 12.10
CA SER A 65 -16.89 -12.70 12.30
C SER A 65 -17.09 -14.05 12.98
N ARG A 66 -16.06 -14.91 12.98
CA ARG A 66 -16.08 -16.25 13.59
C ARG A 66 -15.32 -16.32 14.91
N VAL A 67 -14.64 -15.24 15.29
CA VAL A 67 -13.87 -15.15 16.53
C VAL A 67 -14.72 -14.47 17.59
N PRO A 68 -14.70 -14.93 18.85
CA PRO A 68 -15.40 -14.25 19.94
C PRO A 68 -14.97 -12.80 20.09
N ASP A 69 -15.87 -11.93 20.53
CA ASP A 69 -15.52 -10.55 20.83
C ASP A 69 -14.75 -10.51 22.16
N VAL A 70 -13.43 -10.39 22.07
CA VAL A 70 -12.53 -10.36 23.23
C VAL A 70 -12.20 -8.90 23.56
N PRO A 71 -12.21 -8.50 24.85
CA PRO A 71 -11.82 -7.15 25.24
C PRO A 71 -10.42 -6.80 24.74
N ALA A 72 -10.26 -5.58 24.22
CA ALA A 72 -9.01 -5.11 23.62
C ALA A 72 -7.82 -5.19 24.59
N GLU A 73 -8.08 -5.04 25.89
CA GLU A 73 -7.06 -5.08 26.94
C GLU A 73 -6.45 -6.48 27.10
N GLY A 74 -7.26 -7.54 27.01
CA GLY A 74 -6.76 -8.92 27.01
C GLY A 74 -5.92 -9.23 25.78
N VAL A 75 -6.38 -8.79 24.60
CA VAL A 75 -5.61 -8.94 23.35
C VAL A 75 -4.26 -8.20 23.42
N ALA A 76 -4.24 -7.00 23.98
CA ALA A 76 -3.00 -6.23 24.13
C ALA A 76 -2.00 -6.94 25.06
N GLN A 77 -2.49 -7.56 26.13
CA GLN A 77 -1.68 -8.34 27.06
C GLN A 77 -1.07 -9.58 26.38
N ASP A 78 -1.89 -10.35 25.66
CA ASP A 78 -1.43 -11.54 24.92
C ASP A 78 -0.37 -11.19 23.87
N VAL A 79 -0.55 -10.07 23.15
CA VAL A 79 0.42 -9.58 22.17
C VAL A 79 1.73 -9.16 22.84
N ALA A 80 1.67 -8.45 23.97
CA ALA A 80 2.85 -8.00 24.69
C ALA A 80 3.69 -9.20 25.17
N GLU A 81 3.03 -10.20 25.76
CA GLU A 81 3.69 -11.43 26.22
C GLU A 81 4.39 -12.17 25.06
N ALA A 82 3.70 -12.34 23.93
CA ALA A 82 4.27 -13.00 22.76
C ALA A 82 5.49 -12.24 22.18
N VAL A 83 5.41 -10.91 22.11
CA VAL A 83 6.52 -10.06 21.62
C VAL A 83 7.72 -10.16 22.55
N ASP A 84 7.50 -10.13 23.87
CA ASP A 84 8.58 -10.22 24.85
C ASP A 84 9.24 -11.60 24.86
N ALA A 85 8.47 -12.69 24.66
CA ALA A 85 9.02 -14.03 24.49
C ALA A 85 9.96 -14.14 23.28
N VAL A 86 9.62 -13.52 22.13
CA VAL A 86 10.52 -13.50 20.96
C VAL A 86 11.76 -12.64 21.23
N ARG A 87 11.62 -11.49 21.90
CA ARG A 87 12.73 -10.58 22.19
C ARG A 87 13.76 -11.21 23.13
N THR A 88 13.30 -11.88 24.18
CA THR A 88 14.16 -12.57 25.15
C THR A 88 14.91 -13.74 24.51
N THR A 89 14.22 -14.55 23.69
CA THR A 89 14.84 -15.65 22.92
C THR A 89 15.94 -15.14 21.98
N ARG A 90 15.69 -13.99 21.32
CA ARG A 90 16.65 -13.39 20.38
C ARG A 90 17.84 -12.71 21.07
N ALA A 91 17.67 -12.24 22.30
CA ALA A 91 18.74 -11.71 23.12
C ALA A 91 19.66 -12.84 23.64
N GLN A 92 19.10 -14.00 23.98
CA GLN A 92 19.85 -15.17 24.44
C GLN A 92 20.69 -15.83 23.33
N GLY A 93 20.25 -15.81 22.08
CA GLY A 93 21.02 -16.35 20.95
C GLY A 93 22.18 -15.47 20.45
N ARG A 94 22.42 -14.31 21.09
CA ARG A 94 23.46 -13.33 20.70
C ARG A 94 24.57 -13.17 21.74
N ALA A 95 24.49 -13.90 22.86
CA ALA A 95 25.49 -14.01 23.92
C ALA A 95 26.28 -15.31 23.75
#